data_AF-A0A381XG17-F1
#
_entry.id   AF-A0A381XG17-F1
#
_cell.length_a   1.000
_cell.length_b   1.000
_cell.length_c   1.000
_cell.angle_alpha   90.00
_cell.angle_beta   90.00
_cell.angle_gamma   90.00
#
_symmetry.space_group_name_H-M   'P 1'
#
loop_
_entity.id
_entity.type
_entity.pdbx_description
1 polymer ?
#
loop_
_entity_poly.entity_id
_entity_poly.type
_entity_poly.pdbx_seq_one_letter_code
_entity_poly.pdbx_strand_id
1 'polypeptide(L)' 'VERYLATDGADGFEFNGAECIILTTTGRKSGKLRRTPLIRVHDGRDYLVVASMGGAPLNPVW' A
#
# COMPACT_ATOMS: atom_id res chain seq x y z
N VAL A 1 -0.77 -8.91 1.01
CA VAL A 1 0.20 -8.44 2.03
C VAL A 1 1.10 -9.58 2.50
N GLU A 2 0.57 -10.68 3.05
CA GLU A 2 1.40 -11.77 3.59
C GLU A 2 2.37 -12.37 2.57
N ARG A 3 1.89 -12.72 1.37
CA ARG A 3 2.73 -13.25 0.28
C ARG A 3 3.87 -12.31 -0.12
N TYR A 4 3.56 -11.01 -0.23
CA TYR A 4 4.55 -9.97 -0.49
C TYR A 4 5.64 -9.94 0.58
N LEU A 5 5.26 -9.92 1.86
CA LEU A 5 6.22 -9.83 2.95
C LEU A 5 7.05 -11.10 3.11
N ALA A 6 6.45 -12.27 2.89
CA ALA A 6 7.14 -13.55 3.02
C ALA A 6 8.21 -13.78 1.95
N THR A 7 8.13 -13.05 0.83
CA THR A 7 8.99 -13.25 -0.35
C THR A 7 9.80 -12.01 -0.72
N ASP A 8 9.81 -11.00 0.15
CA ASP A 8 10.43 -9.69 -0.10
C ASP A 8 10.01 -9.08 -1.45
N GLY A 9 8.72 -9.21 -1.76
CA GLY A 9 8.11 -8.68 -2.98
C GLY A 9 8.24 -9.55 -4.23
N ALA A 10 8.84 -10.75 -4.15
CA ALA A 10 8.91 -11.64 -5.31
C ALA A 10 7.55 -12.28 -5.69
N ASP A 11 6.60 -12.38 -4.77
CA ASP A 11 5.20 -12.79 -5.02
C ASP A 11 4.21 -11.83 -4.35
N GLY A 12 2.99 -11.76 -4.85
CA GLY A 12 1.91 -10.96 -4.30
C GLY A 12 2.07 -9.45 -4.50
N PHE A 13 2.94 -9.05 -5.44
CA PHE A 13 3.14 -7.67 -5.88
C PHE A 13 2.18 -7.26 -7.00
N GLU A 14 1.52 -8.18 -7.69
CA GLU A 14 0.56 -7.85 -8.76
C GLU A 14 -0.89 -7.85 -8.24
N PHE A 15 -1.66 -6.86 -8.67
CA PHE A 15 -3.11 -6.80 -8.48
C PHE A 15 -3.77 -6.22 -9.74
N ASN A 16 -4.63 -7.01 -10.38
CA ASN A 16 -5.36 -6.62 -11.61
C ASN A 16 -4.43 -6.07 -12.71
N GLY A 17 -3.28 -6.70 -12.95
CA GLY A 17 -2.32 -6.27 -13.97
C GLY A 17 -1.48 -5.03 -13.59
N ALA A 18 -1.58 -4.53 -12.36
CA ALA A 18 -0.77 -3.44 -11.86
C ALA A 18 0.15 -3.90 -10.71
N GLU A 19 1.38 -3.41 -10.71
CA GLU A 19 2.29 -3.63 -9.59
C GLU A 19 1.85 -2.84 -8.35
N CYS A 20 2.16 -3.36 -7.18
CA CYS A 20 1.80 -2.83 -5.88
C CYS A 20 3.02 -2.70 -4.97
N ILE A 21 2.92 -1.76 -4.02
CA ILE A 21 3.80 -1.65 -2.86
C ILE A 21 3.00 -1.93 -1.58
N ILE A 22 3.71 -2.21 -0.48
CA ILE A 22 3.12 -2.28 0.86
C ILE A 22 3.48 -1.01 1.63
N LEU A 23 2.51 -0.10 1.79
CA LEU A 23 2.65 1.05 2.67
C LEU A 23 2.49 0.58 4.12
N THR A 24 3.50 0.84 4.96
CA THR A 24 3.42 0.62 6.41
C THR A 24 3.24 1.96 7.13
N THR A 25 2.17 2.11 7.91
CA THR A 25 1.91 3.33 8.68
C THR A 25 1.72 3.03 10.17
N THR A 26 1.94 4.05 11.01
CA THR A 26 1.68 3.96 12.46
C THR A 26 0.29 4.54 12.73
N GLY A 27 -0.63 3.72 13.23
CA GLY A 27 -2.00 4.16 13.45
C GLY A 27 -2.08 5.27 14.51
N ARG A 28 -2.49 6.48 14.10
CA ARG A 28 -2.46 7.70 14.95
C ARG A 28 -3.11 7.58 16.34
N LYS A 29 -4.12 6.72 16.48
CA LYS A 29 -4.81 6.48 17.76
C LYS A 29 -4.24 5.30 18.54
N SER A 30 -3.76 4.27 17.84
CA SER A 30 -3.39 2.99 18.45
C SER A 30 -1.89 2.77 18.63
N GLY A 31 -1.04 3.54 17.93
CA GLY A 31 0.41 3.32 17.85
C GLY A 31 0.82 2.02 17.10
N LYS A 32 -0.12 1.14 16.77
CA LYS A 32 0.14 -0.11 16.05
C LYS A 32 0.49 0.13 14.58
N LEU A 33 1.43 -0.66 14.06
CA LEU A 33 1.73 -0.73 12.64
C LEU A 33 0.53 -1.27 11.85
N ARG A 34 0.24 -0.65 10.71
CA ARG A 34 -0.79 -1.04 9.74
C ARG A 34 -0.12 -1.17 8.37
N ARG A 35 -0.58 -2.13 7.57
CA ARG A 35 -0.03 -2.41 6.25
C ARG A 35 -1.13 -2.37 5.21
N THR A 36 -0.96 -1.54 4.19
CA THR A 36 -1.95 -1.32 3.13
C THR A 36 -1.28 -1.56 1.77
N PRO A 37 -1.80 -2.47 0.93
CA PRO A 37 -1.34 -2.59 -0.45
C PRO A 37 -1.87 -1.40 -1.27
N LEU A 38 -1.00 -0.77 -2.06
CA LEU A 38 -1.34 0.34 -2.96
C LEU A 38 -0.68 0.12 -4.32
N ILE A 39 -1.32 0.60 -5.39
CA ILE A 39 -0.73 0.59 -6.74
C ILE A 39 0.59 1.37 -6.71
N ARG A 40 1.62 0.79 -7.33
CA ARG A 40 2.94 1.39 -7.45
C ARG A 40 2.90 2.52 -8.47
N VAL A 41 3.17 3.73 -8.01
CA VAL A 41 3.44 4.91 -8.85
C VAL A 41 4.70 5.56 -8.33
N HIS A 42 5.69 5.77 -9.20
CA HIS A 42 6.95 6.41 -8.81
C HIS A 42 7.52 7.28 -9.94
N ASP A 43 8.29 8.28 -9.53
CA ASP A 43 9.14 9.09 -10.40
C ASP A 43 10.56 9.06 -9.83
N GLY A 44 11.47 8.37 -10.52
CA GLY A 44 12.80 8.07 -10.00
C GLY A 44 12.72 7.32 -8.65
N ARG A 45 13.13 8.01 -7.58
CA ARG A 45 13.13 7.48 -6.20
C ARG A 45 11.86 7.85 -5.41
N ASP A 46 11.08 8.80 -5.92
CA ASP A 46 9.92 9.33 -5.22
C ASP A 46 8.68 8.49 -5.53
N TYR A 47 7.88 8.21 -4.51
CA TYR A 47 6.64 7.45 -4.65
C TYR A 47 5.44 8.37 -4.48
N LEU A 48 4.45 8.20 -5.36
CA LEU A 48 3.13 8.81 -5.21
C LEU A 48 2.16 7.75 -4.69
N VAL A 49 1.47 8.05 -3.60
CA VAL A 49 0.40 7.22 -3.05
C VAL A 49 -0.94 7.94 -3.17
N VAL A 50 -1.97 7.24 -3.64
CA VAL A 50 -3.29 7.83 -3.88
C VAL A 50 -4.30 7.30 -2.86
N ALA A 51 -4.83 8.20 -2.02
CA ALA A 51 -5.81 7.89 -0.98
C ALA A 51 -7.24 7.82 -1.51
N SER A 52 -7.47 7.15 -2.65
CA SER A 52 -8.77 7.14 -3.32
C SER A 52 -9.82 6.28 -2.65
N MET A 53 -9.41 5.19 -1.98
CA MET A 53 -10.31 4.15 -1.45
C MET A 53 -11.37 3.69 -2.47
N GLY A 54 -10.98 3.59 -3.75
CA GLY A 54 -11.90 3.22 -4.83
C GLY A 54 -12.96 4.29 -5.15
N GLY A 55 -12.73 5.56 -4.77
CA GLY A 55 -13.68 6.66 -4.95
C GLY A 55 -14.71 6.79 -3.82
N ALA A 56 -14.51 6.08 -2.70
CA ALA A 56 -15.39 6.18 -1.55
C ALA A 56 -15.42 7.61 -0.96
N PRO A 57 -16.54 8.05 -0.37
CA PRO A 57 -16.70 9.42 0.15
C PRO A 57 -15.88 9.71 1.41
N LEU A 58 -15.23 8.70 1.99
CA LEU A 58 -14.40 8.81 3.17
C LEU A 58 -12.94 8.58 2.80
N ASN A 59 -12.04 9.27 3.48
CA ASN A 59 -10.61 9.04 3.33
C ASN A 59 -10.22 7.71 3.99
N PRO A 60 -9.26 6.96 3.42
CA PRO A 60 -8.71 5.80 4.08
C PRO A 60 -7.94 6.21 5.34
N VAL A 61 -7.83 5.28 6.30
CA VAL A 61 -7.31 5.58 7.64
C VAL A 61 -5.80 5.40 7.80
N TRP A 62 -5.12 4.95 6.74
CA TRP A 62 -3.70 4.64 6.79
C TRP A 62 -2.85 5.89 6.94
#